data_AF-A0A0M9ZTX9-F1
#
_entry.id   AF-A0A0M9ZTX9-F1
#
_cell.length_a   1.000
_cell.length_b   1.000
_cell.length_c   1.000
_cell.angle_alpha   90.00
_cell.angle_beta   90.00
_cell.angle_gamma   90.00
#
_symmetry.space_group_name_H-M   'P 1'
#
loop_
_entity.id
_entity.type
_entity.pdbx_description
1 polymer ?
#
loop_
_entity_poly.entity_id
_entity_poly.type
_entity_poly.pdbx_seq_one_letter_code
_entity_poly.pdbx_strand_id
1 'polypeptide(L)'
;MTRGSFDDTLPPIAAAAYAEPVLRRLFPFHTHGTLKFIRDAPPWHEPPVDDLPFIVLGDPPYSVYTPAPTTRLGEAATAEDAIGLVVAHLPPGLRKDAAG
;
A
#
# COMPACT_ATOMS: atom_id res chain seq x y z
N MET A 1 17.49 17.52 -11.83
CA MET A 1 16.86 17.66 -10.49
C MET A 1 15.38 17.92 -10.74
N THR A 2 14.63 16.87 -11.09
CA THR A 2 13.28 17.04 -11.65
C THR A 2 12.27 17.04 -10.52
N ARG A 3 11.78 18.25 -10.26
CA ARG A 3 10.62 18.61 -9.44
C ARG A 3 9.49 17.61 -9.71
N GLY A 4 9.04 16.93 -8.65
CA GLY A 4 7.98 15.92 -8.71
C GLY A 4 6.78 16.44 -9.49
N SER A 5 6.58 15.85 -10.66
CA SER A 5 5.30 15.91 -11.36
C SER A 5 4.34 15.10 -10.50
N PHE A 6 3.49 15.79 -9.73
CA PHE A 6 2.25 15.18 -9.25
C PHE A 6 1.36 15.07 -10.49
N ASP A 7 1.59 14.01 -11.24
CA ASP A 7 0.67 13.60 -12.28
C ASP A 7 -0.61 13.16 -11.54
N ASP A 8 -1.73 13.84 -11.79
CA ASP A 8 -3.04 13.44 -11.27
C ASP A 8 -3.51 12.08 -11.84
N THR A 9 -2.71 11.46 -12.73
CA THR A 9 -2.87 10.06 -13.06
C THR A 9 -2.53 9.21 -11.85
N LEU A 10 -3.55 8.50 -11.38
CA LEU A 10 -3.43 7.50 -10.33
C LEU A 10 -2.25 6.58 -10.69
N PRO A 11 -1.17 6.53 -9.88
CA PRO A 11 0.02 5.80 -10.27
C PRO A 11 -0.35 4.34 -10.54
N PRO A 12 0.32 3.66 -11.49
CA PRO A 12 -0.07 2.31 -11.91
C PRO A 12 -0.17 1.34 -10.73
N ILE A 13 0.65 1.55 -9.69
CA ILE A 13 0.59 0.80 -8.44
C ILE A 13 -0.63 1.09 -7.57
N ALA A 14 -1.13 2.32 -7.54
CA ALA A 14 -2.40 2.62 -6.90
C ALA A 14 -3.57 1.99 -7.69
N ALA A 15 -3.51 1.99 -9.03
CA ALA A 15 -4.54 1.36 -9.85
C ALA A 15 -4.56 -0.17 -9.64
N ALA A 16 -3.39 -0.81 -9.58
CA ALA A 16 -3.24 -2.22 -9.22
C ALA A 16 -3.76 -2.50 -7.80
N ALA A 17 -3.48 -1.62 -6.84
CA ALA A 17 -4.02 -1.74 -5.49
C ALA A 17 -5.56 -1.67 -5.46
N TYR A 18 -6.17 -0.80 -6.26
CA TYR A 18 -7.63 -0.72 -6.37
C TYR A 18 -8.25 -1.92 -7.10
N ALA A 19 -7.49 -2.61 -7.95
CA ALA A 19 -7.93 -3.81 -8.65
C ALA A 19 -8.06 -5.03 -7.69
N GLU A 20 -7.20 -5.10 -6.67
CA GLU A 20 -7.23 -6.16 -5.67
C GLU A 20 -8.40 -5.98 -4.68
N PRO A 21 -9.34 -6.94 -4.55
CA PRO A 21 -10.52 -6.77 -3.71
C PRO A 21 -10.19 -6.65 -2.21
N VAL A 22 -9.11 -7.30 -1.76
CA VAL A 22 -8.63 -7.21 -0.37
C VAL A 22 -8.08 -5.81 -0.07
N LEU A 23 -7.31 -5.25 -1.00
CA LEU A 23 -6.77 -3.90 -0.86
C LEU A 23 -7.84 -2.84 -1.13
N ARG A 24 -8.82 -3.09 -1.99
CA ARG A 24 -9.96 -2.20 -2.17
C ARG A 24 -10.80 -2.08 -0.90
N ARG A 25 -10.89 -3.14 -0.08
CA ARG A 25 -11.47 -3.09 1.27
C ARG A 25 -10.60 -2.27 2.24
N LEU A 26 -9.28 -2.33 2.09
CA LEU A 26 -8.33 -1.52 2.84
C LEU A 26 -8.12 -0.17 2.15
N PHE A 27 -8.90 0.84 2.50
CA PHE A 27 -8.81 2.19 1.90
C PHE A 27 -7.37 2.61 1.50
N PRO A 28 -7.02 2.54 0.19
CA PRO A 28 -5.68 2.84 -0.28
C PRO A 28 -5.42 4.33 -0.18
N PHE A 29 -4.54 4.72 0.74
CA PHE A 29 -4.24 6.10 1.07
C PHE A 29 -2.86 6.49 0.52
N HIS A 30 -2.86 7.34 -0.51
CA HIS A 30 -1.63 7.96 -0.98
C HIS A 30 -1.20 9.07 0.00
N THR A 31 0.06 9.06 0.43
CA THR A 31 0.59 10.13 1.28
C THR A 31 2.10 10.23 1.13
N HIS A 32 2.62 11.45 0.93
CA HIS A 32 4.07 11.73 0.86
C HIS A 32 4.88 10.82 -0.09
N GLY A 33 4.33 10.44 -1.25
CA GLY A 33 5.03 9.50 -2.14
C GLY A 33 5.08 8.07 -1.61
N THR A 34 4.13 7.70 -0.75
CA THR A 34 3.92 6.32 -0.29
C THR A 34 2.45 5.97 -0.45
N LEU A 35 2.18 4.70 -0.71
CA LEU A 35 0.85 4.10 -0.73
C LEU A 35 0.70 3.30 0.55
N LYS A 36 -0.11 3.83 1.46
CA LYS A 36 -0.49 3.18 2.70
C LYS A 36 -1.86 2.53 2.55
N PHE A 37 -2.12 1.54 3.37
CA PHE A 37 -3.41 0.87 3.45
C PHE A 37 -3.94 1.09 4.86
N ILE A 38 -5.14 1.63 4.97
CA ILE A 38 -5.83 1.78 6.24
C ILE A 38 -7.11 0.98 6.21
N ARG A 39 -7.47 0.35 7.34
CA ARG A 39 -8.64 -0.55 7.43
C ARG A 39 -9.98 0.19 7.36
N ASP A 40 -9.89 1.49 7.41
CA ASP A 40 -10.86 2.38 7.96
C ASP A 40 -10.71 3.62 7.03
N ALA A 41 -11.81 4.18 6.49
CA ALA A 41 -11.83 5.46 5.72
C ALA A 41 -12.25 6.73 6.55
N PRO A 42 -11.52 7.86 6.50
CA PRO A 42 -11.69 9.00 7.42
C PRO A 42 -13.09 9.62 7.38
N PRO A 43 -13.55 10.34 8.42
CA PRO A 43 -12.78 10.92 9.54
C PRO A 43 -12.54 9.98 10.74
N TRP A 44 -11.33 10.03 11.29
CA TRP A 44 -10.97 9.27 12.51
C TRP A 44 -11.01 10.12 13.77
N HIS A 45 -11.44 9.52 14.87
CA HIS A 45 -11.22 10.08 16.21
C HIS A 45 -9.82 9.80 16.76
N GLU A 46 -9.20 8.67 16.37
CA GLU A 46 -7.85 8.25 16.77
C GLU A 46 -7.02 7.88 15.53
N PRO A 47 -5.68 8.03 15.54
CA PRO A 47 -4.86 7.64 14.41
C PRO A 47 -5.11 6.16 14.05
N PRO A 48 -5.40 5.83 12.78
CA PRO A 48 -5.61 4.45 12.39
C PRO A 48 -4.34 3.65 12.68
N VAL A 49 -4.53 2.39 13.09
CA VAL A 49 -3.42 1.49 13.35
C VAL A 49 -2.69 1.24 12.03
N ASP A 50 -1.48 1.80 11.91
CA ASP A 50 -0.58 1.58 10.79
C ASP A 50 0.13 0.23 11.01
N ASP A 51 -0.62 -0.87 11.02
CA ASP A 51 -0.13 -2.25 11.13
C ASP A 51 -0.12 -2.99 9.78
N LEU A 52 -0.18 -2.22 8.69
CA LEU A 52 -0.21 -2.74 7.33
C LEU A 52 1.05 -2.35 6.57
N PRO A 53 1.59 -3.23 5.71
CA PRO A 53 2.74 -2.90 4.89
C PRO A 53 2.38 -1.79 3.91
N PHE A 54 3.31 -0.85 3.71
CA PHE A 54 3.14 0.28 2.80
C PHE A 54 4.19 0.23 1.69
N ILE A 55 3.89 0.87 0.57
CA ILE A 55 4.76 0.89 -0.61
C ILE A 55 5.26 2.29 -0.85
N VAL A 56 6.54 2.46 -1.16
CA VAL A 56 7.06 3.75 -1.62
C VAL A 56 6.72 3.92 -3.10
N LEU A 57 5.95 4.97 -3.39
CA LEU A 57 5.64 5.41 -4.74
C LEU A 57 6.87 6.11 -5.31
N GLY A 58 7.32 5.66 -6.47
CA GLY A 58 8.48 6.22 -7.16
C GLY A 58 8.72 5.50 -8.49
N ASP A 59 9.85 5.80 -9.12
CA ASP A 59 10.32 5.02 -10.25
C ASP A 59 10.64 3.58 -9.81
N PRO A 60 10.41 2.58 -10.67
CA PRO A 60 10.87 1.22 -10.41
C PRO A 60 12.36 1.21 -10.03
N PRO A 61 12.75 0.46 -8.99
CA PRO A 61 11.94 -0.52 -8.26
C PRO A 61 11.11 0.07 -7.08
N TYR A 62 9.87 -0.40 -6.96
CA TYR A 62 8.98 -0.07 -5.84
C TYR A 62 9.45 -0.78 -4.57
N SER A 63 9.71 -0.02 -3.50
CA SER A 63 10.12 -0.59 -2.22
C SER A 63 8.91 -0.82 -1.31
N VAL A 64 8.75 -2.05 -0.82
CA VAL A 64 7.70 -2.44 0.13
C VAL A 64 8.28 -2.49 1.54
N TYR A 65 7.62 -1.84 2.49
CA TYR A 65 8.04 -1.74 3.89
C TYR A 65 6.99 -2.32 4.83
N THR A 66 7.45 -2.90 5.94
CA THR A 66 6.57 -3.26 7.06
C THR A 66 6.14 -2.01 7.86
N PRO A 67 4.98 -2.08 8.52
CA PRO A 67 4.45 -1.03 9.39
C PRO A 67 5.36 -0.73 10.59
N ALA A 68 5.63 -1.73 11.42
CA ALA A 68 6.48 -1.62 12.59
C ALA A 68 6.97 -3.02 13.02
N PRO A 69 8.28 -3.21 13.28
CA PRO A 69 9.37 -2.28 13.00
C PRO A 69 9.52 -2.06 11.49
N THR A 70 9.71 -0.81 11.04
CA THR A 70 9.81 -0.43 9.61
C THR A 70 11.04 -1.08 8.97
N THR A 71 10.81 -2.24 8.37
CA THR A 71 11.80 -3.09 7.73
C THR A 71 11.43 -3.21 6.26
N ARG A 72 12.42 -3.11 5.38
CA ARG A 72 12.21 -3.32 3.96
C ARG A 72 11.89 -4.80 3.73
N LEU A 73 10.66 -5.11 3.31
CA LEU A 73 10.26 -6.48 2.95
C LEU A 73 10.91 -6.90 1.63
N GLY A 74 10.93 -5.99 0.67
CA GLY A 74 11.44 -6.27 -0.66
C GLY A 74 11.32 -5.08 -1.60
N GLU A 75 11.92 -5.23 -2.77
CA GLU A 75 11.80 -4.32 -3.90
C GLU A 75 11.12 -5.08 -5.03
N ALA A 76 10.20 -4.42 -5.72
CA ALA A 76 9.45 -4.98 -6.82
C ALA A 76 9.69 -4.15 -8.08
N ALA A 77 9.98 -4.81 -9.20
CA ALA A 77 10.17 -4.12 -10.47
C ALA A 77 8.84 -3.63 -11.08
N THR A 78 7.72 -4.24 -10.69
CA THR A 78 6.39 -3.95 -11.20
C THR A 78 5.43 -3.58 -10.08
N ALA A 79 4.34 -2.90 -10.45
CA ALA A 79 3.27 -2.53 -9.52
C ALA A 79 2.61 -3.80 -8.94
N GLU A 80 2.36 -4.77 -9.79
CA GLU A 80 1.70 -6.03 -9.48
C GLU A 80 2.53 -6.87 -8.49
N ASP A 81 3.85 -6.95 -8.69
CA ASP A 81 4.74 -7.66 -7.77
C ASP A 81 4.77 -7.00 -6.38
N ALA A 82 4.79 -5.66 -6.33
CA ALA A 82 4.78 -4.94 -5.06
C ALA A 82 3.46 -5.18 -4.30
N ILE A 83 2.34 -5.18 -5.01
CA ILE A 83 1.02 -5.49 -4.47
C ILE A 83 0.95 -6.94 -4.00
N GLY A 84 1.49 -7.88 -4.78
CA GLY A 84 1.62 -9.27 -4.39
C GLY A 84 2.40 -9.44 -3.09
N LEU A 85 3.51 -8.71 -2.92
CA LEU A 85 4.29 -8.70 -1.68
C LEU A 85 3.49 -8.13 -0.50
N VAL A 86 2.79 -7.01 -0.69
CA VAL A 86 1.91 -6.44 0.36
C VAL A 86 0.88 -7.47 0.80
N VAL A 87 0.14 -8.06 -0.13
CA VAL A 87 -0.91 -9.07 0.15
C VAL A 87 -0.30 -10.31 0.83
N ALA A 88 0.84 -10.77 0.33
CA ALA A 88 1.58 -11.90 0.89
C ALA A 88 2.21 -11.61 2.26
N HIS A 89 2.26 -10.35 2.70
CA HIS A 89 2.74 -9.91 4.02
C HIS A 89 1.65 -9.26 4.90
N LEU A 90 0.38 -9.21 4.46
CA LEU A 90 -0.73 -8.76 5.29
C LEU A 90 -0.86 -9.63 6.57
N PRO A 91 -1.26 -9.05 7.71
CA PRO A 91 -1.48 -9.83 8.93
C PRO A 91 -2.57 -10.90 8.71
N PRO A 92 -2.43 -12.10 9.32
CA PRO A 92 -3.30 -13.25 9.05
C PRO A 92 -4.78 -12.99 9.39
N GLY A 93 -5.06 -12.09 10.34
CA GLY A 93 -6.43 -11.66 10.66
C GLY A 93 -7.16 -11.05 9.47
N LEU A 94 -6.44 -10.33 8.60
CA LEU A 94 -7.02 -9.64 7.45
C LEU A 94 -7.09 -10.53 6.19
N ARG A 95 -6.19 -11.51 6.08
CA ARG A 95 -6.28 -12.56 5.06
C ARG A 95 -7.48 -13.47 5.29
N LYS A 96 -7.81 -13.74 6.56
CA LYS A 96 -8.91 -14.60 6.97
C LYS A 96 -10.29 -14.01 6.61
N ASP A 97 -10.47 -12.69 6.65
CA ASP A 97 -11.75 -12.04 6.34
C ASP A 97 -12.10 -12.00 4.83
N ALA A 98 -11.24 -12.54 3.97
CA ALA A 98 -11.56 -12.84 2.57
C ALA A 98 -12.06 -14.29 2.35
N ALA A 99 -12.10 -15.11 3.41
CA ALA A 99 -12.52 -16.52 3.36
C ALA A 99 -13.78 -16.79 4.21
N GLY A 100 -14.67 -15.81 4.34
CA GLY A 100 -15.96 -15.91 5.02
C GLY A 100 -17.13 -15.62 4.10
#